data_AF-A0A540MM25-F1
#
_entry.id   AF-A0A540MM25-F1
#
_cell.length_a   1.000
_cell.length_b   1.000
_cell.length_c   1.000
_cell.angle_alpha   90.00
_cell.angle_beta   90.00
_cell.angle_gamma   90.00
#
_symmetry.space_group_name_H-M   'P 1'
#
loop_
_entity.id
_entity.type
_entity.pdbx_description
1 polymer ?
#
loop_
_entity_poly.entity_id
_entity_poly.type
_entity_poly.pdbx_seq_one_letter_code
_entity_poly.pdbx_strand_id
1 'polypeptide(L)'
;MKKTARKSSKEGRIINVSSEGHRYPYPEGIRFDKINDQQGYSIFRAYFQSKLANILHANELARRLKEEGADITANSLHPGAIVTNLFRYNSAISGFVNVLGRGVFKNVKQGAATTCYVALHPQVKGVTGEYFWDSNLSKPSRQGQDAAMAKKLWDFSMDLTK
;
A
#
# COMPACT_ATOMS: atom_id res chain seq x y z
N MET A 1 -19.68 -2.18 -2.77
CA MET A 1 -18.93 -3.37 -3.24
C MET A 1 -19.57 -4.70 -2.82
N LYS A 2 -19.80 -4.97 -1.52
CA LYS A 2 -20.42 -6.23 -1.02
C LYS A 2 -21.73 -6.62 -1.74
N LYS A 3 -22.67 -5.68 -1.87
CA LYS A 3 -23.93 -5.88 -2.61
C LYS A 3 -23.70 -6.28 -4.06
N THR A 4 -22.73 -5.65 -4.73
CA THR A 4 -22.40 -5.93 -6.13
C THR A 4 -21.81 -7.32 -6.28
N ALA A 5 -20.78 -7.66 -5.49
CA ALA A 5 -20.14 -8.98 -5.51
C ALA A 5 -21.16 -10.12 -5.31
N ARG A 6 -22.06 -9.98 -4.31
CA ARG A 6 -23.15 -10.93 -4.06
C ARG A 6 -24.12 -11.07 -5.23
N LYS A 7 -24.52 -9.96 -5.86
CA LYS A 7 -25.48 -9.98 -6.98
C LYS A 7 -24.88 -10.53 -8.27
N SER A 8 -23.60 -10.27 -8.53
CA SER A 8 -22.93 -10.73 -9.75
C SER A 8 -22.29 -12.10 -9.62
N SER A 9 -22.19 -12.67 -8.41
CA SER A 9 -21.39 -13.87 -8.12
C SER A 9 -19.96 -13.74 -8.65
N LYS A 10 -19.38 -12.55 -8.50
CA LYS A 10 -18.02 -12.21 -8.93
C LYS A 10 -17.28 -11.61 -7.75
N GLU A 11 -16.12 -12.19 -7.45
CA GLU A 11 -15.19 -11.71 -6.43
C GLU A 11 -14.83 -10.24 -6.70
N GLY A 12 -15.00 -9.40 -5.69
CA GLY A 12 -14.48 -8.03 -5.71
C GLY A 12 -13.01 -7.99 -5.29
N ARG A 13 -12.21 -7.07 -5.85
CA ARG A 13 -10.79 -6.90 -5.46
C ARG A 13 -10.47 -5.46 -5.12
N ILE A 14 -9.89 -5.23 -3.95
CA ILE A 14 -9.43 -3.92 -3.46
C ILE A 14 -7.90 -3.94 -3.44
N ILE A 15 -7.27 -2.98 -4.14
CA ILE A 15 -5.82 -2.93 -4.28
C ILE A 15 -5.27 -1.62 -3.71
N ASN A 16 -4.44 -1.71 -2.67
CA ASN A 16 -3.80 -0.56 -2.03
C ASN A 16 -2.35 -0.42 -2.50
N VAL A 17 -2.06 0.65 -3.24
CA VAL A 17 -0.71 0.90 -3.76
C VAL A 17 0.21 1.46 -2.67
N SER A 18 1.14 0.64 -2.23
CA SER A 18 2.23 0.98 -1.31
C SER A 18 3.53 1.33 -2.10
N SER A 19 4.69 1.19 -1.45
CA SER A 19 6.03 1.48 -1.98
C SER A 19 7.08 0.78 -1.13
N GLU A 20 8.26 0.47 -1.66
CA GLU A 20 9.41 0.03 -0.86
C GLU A 20 9.79 1.01 0.27
N GLY A 21 9.39 2.28 0.15
CA GLY A 21 9.49 3.25 1.24
C GLY A 21 8.84 2.81 2.57
N HIS A 22 7.83 1.93 2.55
CA HIS A 22 7.19 1.41 3.76
C HIS A 22 8.15 0.71 4.74
N ARG A 23 9.36 0.36 4.30
CA ARG A 23 10.41 -0.25 5.12
C ARG A 23 11.17 0.75 5.99
N TYR A 24 11.07 2.04 5.69
CA TYR A 24 11.82 3.10 6.36
C TYR A 24 10.93 4.21 6.96
N PRO A 25 9.82 3.90 7.64
CA PRO A 25 8.98 4.91 8.26
C PRO A 25 9.72 5.62 9.41
N TYR A 26 9.01 6.41 10.21
CA TYR A 26 9.53 6.78 11.53
C TYR A 26 9.81 5.52 12.37
N PRO A 27 10.72 5.57 13.36
CA PRO A 27 11.02 4.41 14.21
C PRO A 27 9.77 3.72 14.79
N GLU A 28 8.75 4.52 15.14
CA GLU A 28 7.46 4.09 15.67
C GLU A 28 6.57 3.39 14.63
N GLY A 29 6.90 3.49 13.34
CA GLY A 29 6.07 3.04 12.22
C GLY A 29 4.97 4.05 11.95
N ILE A 30 3.88 3.96 12.71
CA ILE A 30 2.78 4.92 12.70
C ILE A 30 2.86 5.79 13.96
N ARG A 31 3.08 7.10 13.79
CA ARG A 31 3.09 8.07 14.88
C ARG A 31 1.67 8.48 15.30
N PHE A 32 0.93 7.58 15.95
CA PHE A 32 -0.48 7.81 16.33
C PHE A 32 -0.71 9.15 17.08
N ASP A 33 0.09 9.42 18.12
CA ASP A 33 -0.07 10.62 18.94
C ASP A 33 0.48 11.90 18.28
N LYS A 34 1.19 11.73 17.16
CA LYS A 34 1.92 12.80 16.46
C LYS A 34 1.68 12.74 14.95
N ILE A 35 0.51 12.27 14.52
CA ILE A 35 0.25 11.93 13.11
C ILE A 35 0.39 13.15 12.19
N ASN A 36 0.05 14.33 12.71
CA ASN A 36 0.10 15.64 12.04
C ASN A 36 1.06 16.62 12.74
N ASP A 37 2.03 16.12 13.51
CA ASP A 37 3.02 16.96 14.19
C ASP A 37 3.93 17.66 13.16
N GLN A 38 3.84 18.99 13.11
CA GLN A 38 4.64 19.82 12.21
C GLN A 38 6.11 19.89 12.62
N GLN A 39 6.43 19.83 13.91
CA GLN A 39 7.80 19.99 14.40
C GLN A 39 8.66 18.76 14.07
N GLY A 40 8.08 17.56 14.15
CA GLY A 40 8.74 16.31 13.80
C GLY A 40 8.55 15.88 12.33
N TYR A 41 8.09 16.76 11.45
CA TYR A 41 7.77 16.40 10.07
C TYR A 41 9.03 16.19 9.22
N SER A 42 9.12 15.02 8.60
CA SER A 42 10.08 14.72 7.53
C SER A 42 9.31 14.25 6.30
N ILE A 43 9.48 14.94 5.17
CA ILE A 43 8.75 14.64 3.92
C ILE A 43 8.88 13.16 3.50
N PHE A 44 10.08 12.59 3.60
CA PHE A 44 10.32 11.20 3.26
C PHE A 44 9.69 10.25 4.28
N ARG A 45 9.94 10.46 5.58
CA ARG A 45 9.41 9.56 6.62
C ARG A 45 7.89 9.62 6.71
N ALA A 46 7.28 10.78 6.52
CA ALA A 46 5.82 10.93 6.44
C ALA A 46 5.25 10.17 5.24
N TYR A 47 5.89 10.30 4.06
CA TYR A 47 5.53 9.49 2.89
C TYR A 47 5.68 7.99 3.16
N PHE A 48 6.80 7.56 3.72
CA PHE A 48 7.07 6.16 4.09
C PHE A 48 6.05 5.61 5.10
N GLN A 49 5.69 6.40 6.12
CA GLN A 49 4.61 6.09 7.07
C GLN A 49 3.27 5.89 6.34
N SER A 50 2.92 6.76 5.39
CA SER A 50 1.68 6.59 4.60
C SER A 50 1.67 5.30 3.77
N LYS A 51 2.83 4.87 3.28
CA LYS A 51 2.97 3.64 2.50
C LYS A 51 2.94 2.40 3.38
N LEU A 52 3.46 2.49 4.61
CA LEU A 52 3.22 1.48 5.65
C LEU A 52 1.73 1.39 6.00
N ALA A 53 1.05 2.54 6.18
CA ALA A 53 -0.38 2.59 6.49
C ALA A 53 -1.24 1.90 5.41
N ASN A 54 -0.88 2.03 4.13
CA ASN A 54 -1.58 1.32 3.05
C ASN A 54 -1.51 -0.21 3.16
N ILE A 55 -0.39 -0.76 3.64
CA ILE A 55 -0.23 -2.22 3.84
C ILE A 55 -1.07 -2.66 5.04
N LEU A 56 -0.91 -1.97 6.16
CA LEU A 56 -1.68 -2.22 7.39
C LEU A 56 -3.18 -2.15 7.14
N HIS A 57 -3.64 -1.13 6.40
CA HIS A 57 -5.04 -0.97 6.03
C HIS A 57 -5.56 -2.12 5.18
N ALA A 58 -4.80 -2.55 4.14
CA ALA A 58 -5.21 -3.68 3.31
C ALA A 58 -5.34 -4.97 4.12
N ASN A 59 -4.41 -5.22 5.06
CA ASN A 59 -4.42 -6.41 5.90
C ASN A 59 -5.62 -6.42 6.85
N GLU A 60 -5.91 -5.30 7.51
CA GLU A 60 -7.06 -5.20 8.42
C GLU A 60 -8.39 -5.23 7.66
N LEU A 61 -8.46 -4.62 6.47
CA LEU A 61 -9.61 -4.71 5.58
C LEU A 61 -9.87 -6.16 5.15
N ALA A 62 -8.81 -6.89 4.77
CA ALA A 62 -8.89 -8.30 4.40
C ALA A 62 -9.44 -9.15 5.55
N ARG A 63 -8.93 -8.94 6.78
CA ARG A 63 -9.41 -9.65 7.98
C ARG A 63 -10.90 -9.41 8.19
N ARG A 64 -11.35 -8.16 8.16
CA ARG A 64 -12.76 -7.78 8.38
C ARG A 64 -13.68 -8.33 7.29
N LEU A 65 -13.29 -8.24 6.01
CA LEU A 65 -14.08 -8.78 4.90
C LEU A 65 -14.24 -10.30 5.01
N LYS A 66 -13.19 -11.00 5.44
CA LYS A 66 -13.24 -12.44 5.69
C LYS A 66 -14.21 -12.79 6.83
N GLU A 67 -14.17 -12.04 7.93
CA GLU A 67 -15.08 -12.23 9.07
C GLU A 67 -16.55 -12.00 8.71
N GLU A 68 -16.81 -11.07 7.80
CA GLU A 68 -18.16 -10.81 7.27
C GLU A 68 -18.62 -11.83 6.20
N GLY A 69 -17.76 -12.78 5.81
CA GLY A 69 -18.04 -13.70 4.71
C GLY A 69 -18.26 -12.98 3.37
N ALA A 70 -17.59 -11.85 3.15
CA ALA A 70 -17.69 -11.12 1.89
C ALA A 70 -16.80 -11.77 0.83
N ASP A 71 -17.35 -11.98 -0.38
CA ASP A 71 -16.59 -12.39 -1.57
C ASP A 71 -15.80 -11.19 -2.14
N ILE A 72 -14.89 -10.65 -1.33
CA ILE A 72 -14.03 -9.53 -1.64
C ILE A 72 -12.64 -9.78 -1.05
N THR A 73 -11.60 -9.61 -1.87
CA THR A 73 -10.21 -9.63 -1.41
C THR A 73 -9.67 -8.20 -1.28
N ALA A 74 -8.73 -8.01 -0.35
CA ALA A 74 -7.97 -6.77 -0.21
C ALA A 74 -6.48 -7.09 -0.11
N ASN A 75 -5.67 -6.50 -0.98
CA ASN A 75 -4.23 -6.72 -1.03
C ASN A 75 -3.49 -5.39 -1.20
N SER A 76 -2.20 -5.40 -0.87
CA SER A 76 -1.31 -4.27 -1.10
C SER A 76 -0.18 -4.65 -2.04
N LEU A 77 0.47 -3.66 -2.65
CA LEU A 77 1.59 -3.91 -3.56
C LEU A 77 2.60 -2.77 -3.63
N HIS A 78 3.81 -3.06 -4.09
CA HIS A 78 4.72 -2.07 -4.65
C HIS A 78 4.73 -2.14 -6.18
N PRO A 79 4.50 -1.01 -6.88
CA PRO A 79 4.43 -1.01 -8.34
C PRO A 79 5.82 -1.01 -9.01
N GLY A 80 6.91 -1.10 -8.25
CA GLY A 80 8.29 -0.90 -8.72
C GLY A 80 8.73 0.56 -8.67
N ALA A 81 10.01 0.80 -8.94
CA ALA A 81 10.56 2.14 -9.10
C ALA A 81 10.12 2.71 -10.45
N ILE A 82 9.09 3.55 -10.46
CA ILE A 82 8.59 4.24 -11.65
C ILE A 82 9.05 5.69 -11.59
N VAL A 83 9.52 6.25 -12.72
CA VAL A 83 9.67 7.71 -12.83
C VAL A 83 8.27 8.33 -12.74
N THR A 84 7.89 8.79 -11.55
CA THR A 84 6.65 9.52 -11.33
C THR A 84 6.97 10.91 -10.83
N ASN A 85 6.09 11.87 -11.12
CA ASN A 85 6.20 13.24 -10.65
C ASN A 85 5.93 13.40 -9.13
N LEU A 86 6.07 12.33 -8.36
CA LEU A 86 5.75 12.27 -6.93
C LEU A 86 6.61 13.22 -6.10
N PHE A 87 7.84 13.46 -6.55
CA PHE A 87 8.79 14.35 -5.93
C PHE A 87 9.24 15.49 -6.85
N ARG A 88 8.38 15.87 -7.81
CA ARG A 88 8.71 16.88 -8.84
C ARG A 88 9.13 18.25 -8.27
N TYR A 89 8.74 18.55 -7.02
CA TYR A 89 9.07 19.78 -6.31
C TYR A 89 10.25 19.63 -5.34
N ASN A 90 10.92 18.48 -5.33
CA ASN A 90 12.12 18.25 -4.52
C ASN A 90 13.35 18.22 -5.44
N SER A 91 14.12 19.31 -5.40
CA SER A 91 15.27 19.55 -6.27
C SER A 91 16.35 18.46 -6.18
N ALA A 92 16.55 17.87 -5.01
CA ALA A 92 17.52 16.79 -4.80
C ALA A 92 17.09 15.49 -5.49
N ILE A 93 15.80 15.15 -5.45
CA ILE A 93 15.27 13.93 -6.08
C ILE A 93 15.17 14.11 -7.59
N SER A 94 14.79 15.29 -8.09
CA SER A 94 14.82 15.57 -9.53
C SER A 94 16.24 15.45 -10.10
N GLY A 95 17.26 15.89 -9.34
CA GLY A 95 18.67 15.68 -9.69
C GLY A 95 19.07 14.21 -9.70
N PHE A 96 18.67 13.45 -8.68
CA PHE A 96 19.02 12.03 -8.53
C PHE A 96 18.37 11.13 -9.60
N VAL A 97 17.12 11.42 -9.98
CA VAL A 97 16.40 10.72 -11.07
C VAL A 97 17.07 10.96 -12.43
N ASN A 98 17.63 12.15 -12.65
CA ASN A 98 18.39 12.45 -13.87
C ASN A 98 19.75 11.71 -13.92
N VAL A 99 20.36 11.40 -12.77
CA VAL A 99 21.67 10.73 -12.68
C VAL A 99 21.57 9.20 -12.79
N LEU A 100 20.55 8.58 -12.19
CA LEU A 100 20.43 7.11 -12.18
C LEU A 100 19.97 6.47 -13.51
N GLY A 101 19.66 7.29 -14.52
CA GLY A 101 19.35 6.83 -15.88
C GLY A 101 18.02 6.07 -16.01
N ARG A 102 17.44 6.09 -17.22
CA ARG A 102 16.15 5.45 -17.54
C ARG A 102 16.16 3.91 -17.44
N GLY A 103 17.30 3.28 -17.16
CA GLY A 103 17.44 1.81 -17.06
C GLY A 103 17.05 1.22 -15.70
N VAL A 104 17.07 2.01 -14.63
CA VAL A 104 16.65 1.57 -13.28
C VAL A 104 15.15 1.75 -13.07
N PHE A 105 14.51 2.61 -13.85
CA PHE A 105 13.11 2.96 -13.68
C PHE A 105 12.20 2.24 -14.67
N LYS A 106 11.15 1.63 -14.14
CA LYS A 106 10.06 1.04 -14.92
C LYS A 106 9.34 2.13 -15.72
N ASN A 107 8.98 1.81 -16.96
CA ASN A 107 8.02 2.62 -17.71
C ASN A 107 6.60 2.45 -17.12
N VAL A 108 5.65 3.28 -17.57
CA VAL A 108 4.27 3.26 -17.04
C VAL A 108 3.61 1.88 -17.16
N LYS A 109 3.82 1.16 -18.28
CA LYS A 109 3.24 -0.17 -18.48
C LYS A 109 3.82 -1.19 -17.50
N GLN A 110 5.14 -1.20 -17.33
CA GLN A 110 5.83 -2.05 -16.37
C GLN A 110 5.44 -1.71 -14.92
N GLY A 111 5.22 -0.44 -14.63
CA GLY A 111 4.76 0.05 -13.33
C GLY A 111 3.32 -0.35 -12.99
N ALA A 112 2.44 -0.37 -13.99
CA ALA A 112 1.06 -0.82 -13.84
C ALA A 112 0.93 -2.35 -13.77
N ALA A 113 1.95 -3.10 -14.23
CA ALA A 113 1.87 -4.55 -14.41
C ALA A 113 1.45 -5.29 -13.13
N THR A 114 2.08 -5.01 -11.99
CA THR A 114 1.71 -5.66 -10.72
C THR A 114 0.31 -5.27 -10.27
N THR A 115 -0.10 -4.01 -10.43
CA THR A 115 -1.48 -3.57 -10.12
C THR A 115 -2.50 -4.32 -10.97
N CYS A 116 -2.29 -4.41 -12.28
CA CYS A 116 -3.17 -5.14 -13.19
C CYS A 116 -3.18 -6.64 -12.88
N TYR A 117 -2.02 -7.23 -12.56
CA TYR A 117 -1.91 -8.64 -12.18
C TYR A 117 -2.76 -8.94 -10.94
N VAL A 118 -2.59 -8.18 -9.85
CA VAL A 118 -3.35 -8.40 -8.61
C VAL A 118 -4.84 -8.10 -8.83
N ALA A 119 -5.18 -7.11 -9.65
CA ALA A 119 -6.56 -6.73 -9.91
C ALA A 119 -7.31 -7.71 -10.83
N LEU A 120 -6.65 -8.40 -11.75
CA LEU A 120 -7.33 -9.08 -12.87
C LEU A 120 -6.92 -10.55 -13.08
N HIS A 121 -5.74 -10.96 -12.62
CA HIS A 121 -5.23 -12.29 -12.98
C HIS A 121 -6.00 -13.39 -12.24
N PRO A 122 -6.37 -14.51 -12.91
CA PRO A 122 -7.07 -15.62 -12.25
C PRO A 122 -6.27 -16.31 -11.15
N GLN A 123 -4.94 -16.33 -11.25
CA GLN A 123 -4.07 -16.99 -10.26
C GLN A 123 -4.12 -16.36 -8.86
N VAL A 124 -4.54 -15.09 -8.75
CA VAL A 124 -4.66 -14.41 -7.46
C VAL A 124 -6.09 -14.43 -6.92
N LYS A 125 -6.99 -15.22 -7.52
CA LYS A 125 -8.36 -15.41 -6.99
C LYS A 125 -8.29 -15.98 -5.58
N GLY A 126 -9.09 -15.42 -4.67
CA GLY A 126 -9.13 -15.78 -3.26
C GLY A 126 -7.91 -15.34 -2.44
N VAL A 127 -6.85 -14.80 -3.07
CA VAL A 127 -5.69 -14.30 -2.34
C VAL A 127 -6.06 -12.97 -1.70
N THR A 128 -5.90 -12.85 -0.38
CA THR A 128 -6.31 -11.67 0.40
C THR A 128 -5.39 -11.47 1.59
N GLY A 129 -5.17 -10.21 1.99
CA GLY A 129 -4.29 -9.84 3.10
C GLY A 129 -2.81 -9.96 2.77
N GLU A 130 -2.46 -10.00 1.48
CA GLU A 130 -1.10 -10.22 1.01
C GLU A 130 -0.47 -8.95 0.44
N TYR A 131 0.86 -8.98 0.36
CA TYR A 131 1.68 -7.95 -0.25
C TYR A 131 2.36 -8.46 -1.51
N PHE A 132 2.29 -7.70 -2.60
CA PHE A 132 2.88 -8.06 -3.88
C PHE A 132 4.02 -7.15 -4.29
N TRP A 133 5.05 -7.74 -4.90
CA TRP A 133 6.11 -7.02 -5.58
C TRP A 133 6.46 -7.75 -6.87
N ASP A 134 6.44 -7.03 -7.98
CA ASP A 134 6.78 -7.56 -9.30
C ASP A 134 5.93 -8.77 -9.69
N SER A 135 4.62 -8.66 -9.41
CA SER A 135 3.61 -9.69 -9.67
C SER A 135 3.82 -11.00 -8.91
N ASN A 136 4.63 -10.99 -7.85
CA ASN A 136 4.86 -12.12 -6.97
C ASN A 136 4.44 -11.77 -5.53
N LEU A 137 4.05 -12.79 -4.75
CA LEU A 137 3.89 -12.66 -3.31
C LEU A 137 5.23 -12.27 -2.68
N SER A 138 5.20 -11.33 -1.75
CA SER A 138 6.40 -10.83 -1.09
C SER A 138 6.09 -10.47 0.36
N LYS A 139 7.14 -10.34 1.18
CA LYS A 139 7.01 -9.97 2.59
C LYS A 139 7.21 -8.45 2.76
N PRO A 140 6.23 -7.74 3.35
CA PRO A 140 6.43 -6.36 3.73
C PRO A 140 7.35 -6.27 4.97
N SER A 141 7.65 -5.06 5.42
CA SER A 141 8.40 -4.85 6.66
C SER A 141 7.76 -5.56 7.87
N ARG A 142 8.53 -5.79 8.94
CA ARG A 142 8.00 -6.38 10.19
C ARG A 142 6.81 -5.60 10.73
N GLN A 143 6.87 -4.27 10.66
CA GLN A 143 5.77 -3.39 11.03
C GLN A 143 4.57 -3.56 10.10
N GLY A 144 4.78 -3.76 8.79
CA GLY A 144 3.68 -4.02 7.84
C GLY A 144 2.95 -5.36 8.07
N GLN A 145 3.55 -6.28 8.82
CA GLN A 145 2.95 -7.56 9.21
C GLN A 145 2.31 -7.54 10.60
N ASP A 146 2.34 -6.39 11.30
CA ASP A 146 1.84 -6.25 12.66
C ASP A 146 0.30 -6.09 12.67
N ALA A 147 -0.40 -7.18 13.00
CA ALA A 147 -1.86 -7.21 13.07
C ALA A 147 -2.43 -6.27 14.16
N ALA A 148 -1.73 -6.10 15.29
CA ALA A 148 -2.19 -5.21 16.35
C ALA A 148 -2.07 -3.74 15.92
N MET A 149 -0.97 -3.39 15.24
CA MET A 149 -0.80 -2.06 14.65
C MET A 149 -1.82 -1.82 13.54
N ALA A 150 -2.13 -2.83 12.71
CA ALA A 150 -3.14 -2.71 11.65
C ALA A 150 -4.53 -2.42 12.22
N LYS A 151 -4.94 -3.14 13.26
CA LYS A 151 -6.18 -2.88 13.98
C LYS A 151 -6.18 -1.48 14.60
N LYS A 152 -5.10 -1.09 15.29
CA LYS A 152 -4.98 0.25 15.89
C LYS A 152 -5.07 1.36 14.85
N LEU A 153 -4.41 1.19 13.70
CA LEU A 153 -4.51 2.10 12.55
C LEU A 153 -5.93 2.24 12.06
N TRP A 154 -6.65 1.13 11.91
CA TRP A 154 -8.03 1.16 11.46
C TRP A 154 -8.93 1.96 12.41
N ASP A 155 -8.90 1.61 13.71
CA ASP A 155 -9.75 2.25 14.71
C ASP A 155 -9.44 3.75 14.81
N PHE A 156 -8.16 4.12 14.85
CA PHE A 156 -7.70 5.51 14.81
C PHE A 156 -8.17 6.26 13.55
N SER A 157 -8.07 5.63 12.37
CA SER A 157 -8.49 6.27 11.12
C SER A 157 -10.00 6.48 11.06
N MET A 158 -10.79 5.53 11.59
CA MET A 158 -12.24 5.67 11.67
C MET A 158 -12.69 6.78 12.59
N ASP A 159 -11.92 7.09 13.64
CA ASP A 159 -12.19 8.24 14.50
C ASP A 159 -11.86 9.58 13.82
N LEU A 160 -10.85 9.59 12.94
CA LEU A 160 -10.45 10.79 12.20
C LEU A 160 -11.36 11.13 11.01
N THR A 161 -11.99 10.14 10.37
CA THR A 161 -12.75 10.31 9.13
C THR A 161 -14.27 10.27 9.32
N LYS A 162 -14.76 10.62 10.52
CA LYS A 162 -16.20 10.73 10.78
C LYS A 162 -16.83 11.92 10.09
#